data_AF-A0A2E2RDQ8-F1
#
_entry.id   AF-A0A2E2RDQ8-F1
#
_cell.length_a   1.000
_cell.length_b   1.000
_cell.length_c   1.000
_cell.angle_alpha   90.00
_cell.angle_beta   90.00
_cell.angle_gamma   90.00
#
_symmetry.space_group_name_H-M   'P 1'
#
loop_
_entity.id
_entity.type
_entity.pdbx_description
1 polymer ?
#
loop_
_entity_poly.entity_id
_entity_poly.type
_entity_poly.pdbx_seq_one_letter_code
_entity_poly.pdbx_strand_id
1 'polypeptide(L)'
;MKYNSPAAISFMLFLFIACSSSVMAQEPSAYANDFDKGIVPILKEYCYDCHGIKKSKGKVKLTDYQSWADLEKNPELIEKMIEVLNKNEMPPEEENQPSANQRKVMLIELENAFKNAMAHSTPAAPLSLRRMNRFEYGNAVRDLFDLKSWVYSINDRIIRDHNNYFRPETGKMPKVARVGNRIMGLQQMLENRLLGVMAFPKDPPAENGFNNRGDHLSMTPTLMEAFLELSRSVVNAENFDKNCQVWNDLFQDPSQKPLTQGFGFINADKSVATHSTGLTISAWIRPTKVTKNWQTIVRREDSWRRQLLAIGDTDGTWGIWMGAGIEGQYVEFGAPVKPSVLGDGKWHHVAGTFDGKEMNLYLDGKQVGSKAIVGKLYTQSMEPMEIGSYHQKEVFHGDLNDVRLFRSGLSKPQIEEIAKGKQDVAKEEMVGSWKRKNDVKPELNQPIEVIAHKRIREFLLRAFRSPA
;
A
#
# COMPACT_ATOMS: atom_id res chain seq x y z
N MET A 1 -92.06 -37.68 42.08
CA MET A 1 -91.55 -39.01 42.52
C MET A 1 -90.03 -38.86 42.63
N LYS A 2 -89.39 -38.94 43.82
CA LYS A 2 -88.98 -40.19 44.53
C LYS A 2 -88.14 -41.09 43.58
N TYR A 3 -86.86 -41.43 43.76
CA TYR A 3 -85.80 -41.26 44.81
C TYR A 3 -84.41 -41.20 44.08
N ASN A 4 -83.20 -40.90 44.62
CA ASN A 4 -82.69 -40.55 45.97
C ASN A 4 -81.36 -39.73 45.92
N SER A 5 -80.73 -39.51 47.09
CA SER A 5 -79.31 -39.11 47.33
C SER A 5 -78.70 -40.05 48.40
N PRO A 6 -77.43 -39.94 48.87
CA PRO A 6 -76.15 -39.47 48.28
C PRO A 6 -74.92 -40.40 48.64
N ALA A 7 -73.68 -39.88 48.59
CA ALA A 7 -72.40 -40.37 49.16
C ALA A 7 -71.68 -41.53 48.40
N ALA A 8 -70.34 -41.58 48.25
CA ALA A 8 -69.27 -41.19 49.19
C ALA A 8 -67.94 -40.80 48.49
N ILE A 9 -66.99 -40.26 49.26
CA ILE A 9 -65.64 -39.84 48.84
C ILE A 9 -64.65 -41.02 49.03
N SER A 10 -63.78 -41.27 48.05
CA SER A 10 -62.40 -41.70 48.35
C SER A 10 -61.44 -41.43 47.18
N PHE A 11 -60.17 -41.23 47.52
CA PHE A 11 -59.09 -40.77 46.64
C PHE A 11 -58.21 -41.95 46.24
N MET A 12 -57.98 -42.20 44.95
CA MET A 12 -56.86 -43.05 44.54
C MET A 12 -56.28 -42.65 43.18
N LEU A 13 -54.98 -42.40 43.19
CA LEU A 13 -54.12 -42.09 42.06
C LEU A 13 -53.82 -43.38 41.26
N PHE A 14 -53.80 -43.37 39.93
CA PHE A 14 -52.68 -43.84 39.10
C PHE A 14 -52.93 -43.65 37.58
N LEU A 15 -51.84 -43.36 36.86
CA LEU A 15 -51.67 -43.38 35.40
C LEU A 15 -52.35 -44.58 34.70
N PHE A 16 -52.80 -44.43 33.44
CA PHE A 16 -52.09 -44.95 32.24
C PHE A 16 -52.80 -44.61 30.90
N ILE A 17 -51.97 -44.15 29.93
CA ILE A 17 -52.11 -44.18 28.45
C ILE A 17 -53.44 -43.76 27.78
N ALA A 18 -53.36 -42.67 27.01
CA ALA A 18 -54.24 -42.41 25.88
C ALA A 18 -53.72 -43.09 24.60
N CYS A 19 -54.50 -44.01 24.02
CA CYS A 19 -54.25 -44.50 22.66
C CYS A 19 -54.72 -43.45 21.63
N SER A 20 -53.80 -42.62 21.17
CA SER A 20 -54.02 -41.75 20.01
C SER A 20 -53.80 -42.53 18.72
N SER A 21 -54.75 -42.45 17.78
CA SER A 21 -54.61 -43.04 16.45
C SER A 21 -53.49 -42.35 15.68
N SER A 22 -52.33 -43.01 15.58
CA SER A 22 -51.21 -42.51 14.78
C SER A 22 -51.56 -42.49 13.29
N VAL A 23 -51.95 -41.33 12.77
CA VAL A 23 -51.76 -41.04 11.34
C VAL A 23 -50.25 -41.06 11.11
N MET A 24 -49.75 -42.10 10.43
CA MET A 24 -48.34 -42.20 10.07
C MET A 24 -48.03 -41.08 9.07
N ALA A 25 -47.37 -40.03 9.53
CA ALA A 25 -46.69 -39.10 8.66
C ALA A 25 -45.58 -39.88 7.94
N GLN A 26 -45.69 -39.98 6.62
CA GLN A 26 -44.70 -40.64 5.78
C GLN A 26 -43.39 -39.85 5.86
N GLU A 27 -42.29 -40.50 6.24
CA GLU A 27 -41.01 -39.81 6.42
C GLU A 27 -40.54 -39.12 5.13
N PRO A 28 -39.88 -37.94 5.21
CA PRO A 28 -39.18 -37.36 4.08
C PRO A 28 -38.19 -38.37 3.50
N SER A 29 -38.45 -38.75 2.25
CA SER A 29 -37.97 -39.98 1.60
C SER A 29 -36.46 -40.20 1.58
N ALA A 30 -36.07 -41.48 1.43
CA ALA A 30 -34.71 -42.00 1.25
C ALA A 30 -33.93 -41.53 -0.02
N TYR A 31 -34.19 -40.31 -0.49
CA TYR A 31 -33.57 -39.66 -1.66
C TYR A 31 -32.89 -38.32 -1.32
N ALA A 32 -32.88 -37.90 -0.05
CA ALA A 32 -32.33 -36.63 0.46
C ALA A 32 -30.78 -36.55 0.46
N ASN A 33 -30.19 -36.92 -0.68
CA ASN A 33 -28.75 -36.86 -1.05
C ASN A 33 -28.55 -37.31 -2.52
N ASP A 34 -29.59 -37.85 -3.19
CA ASP A 34 -29.55 -38.32 -4.58
C ASP A 34 -29.91 -37.17 -5.52
N PHE A 35 -28.92 -36.60 -6.22
CA PHE A 35 -29.10 -35.42 -7.07
C PHE A 35 -30.22 -35.61 -8.12
N ASP A 36 -30.24 -36.77 -8.78
CA ASP A 36 -31.15 -37.10 -9.87
C ASP A 36 -32.59 -37.37 -9.41
N LYS A 37 -32.77 -37.93 -8.20
CA LYS A 37 -34.09 -38.24 -7.63
C LYS A 37 -34.64 -37.17 -6.70
N GLY A 38 -33.77 -36.32 -6.14
CA GLY A 38 -34.10 -35.25 -5.21
C GLY A 38 -34.37 -33.92 -5.91
N ILE A 39 -33.32 -33.17 -6.23
CA ILE A 39 -33.44 -31.77 -6.69
C ILE A 39 -33.71 -31.66 -8.20
N VAL A 40 -33.16 -32.56 -9.03
CA VAL A 40 -33.29 -32.50 -10.50
C VAL A 40 -34.75 -32.48 -11.02
N PRO A 41 -35.71 -33.24 -10.47
CA PRO A 41 -37.12 -33.14 -10.88
C PRO A 41 -37.70 -31.73 -10.67
N ILE A 42 -37.38 -31.11 -9.53
CA ILE A 42 -37.85 -29.77 -9.16
C ILE A 42 -37.22 -28.71 -10.07
N LEU A 43 -35.92 -28.83 -10.37
CA LEU A 43 -35.24 -27.94 -11.31
C LEU A 43 -35.77 -28.08 -12.75
N LYS A 44 -36.11 -29.30 -13.18
CA LYS A 44 -36.74 -29.55 -14.49
C LYS A 44 -38.11 -28.88 -14.61
N GLU A 45 -38.91 -28.92 -13.56
CA GLU A 45 -40.28 -28.39 -13.55
C GLU A 45 -40.33 -26.86 -13.44
N TYR A 46 -39.48 -26.24 -12.61
CA TYR A 46 -39.60 -24.81 -12.27
C TYR A 46 -38.42 -23.92 -12.71
N CYS A 47 -37.26 -24.48 -13.10
CA CYS A 47 -36.04 -23.68 -13.32
C CYS A 47 -35.45 -23.80 -14.73
N TYR A 48 -35.50 -24.97 -15.37
CA TYR A 48 -34.81 -25.23 -16.63
C TYR A 48 -35.39 -24.50 -17.85
N ASP A 49 -36.64 -24.03 -17.80
CA ASP A 49 -37.21 -23.20 -18.86
C ASP A 49 -36.57 -21.81 -18.95
N CYS A 50 -35.98 -21.31 -17.85
CA CYS A 50 -35.24 -20.04 -17.80
C CYS A 50 -33.72 -20.20 -17.65
N HIS A 51 -33.25 -21.32 -17.11
CA HIS A 51 -31.84 -21.60 -16.78
C HIS A 51 -31.30 -22.92 -17.37
N GLY A 52 -31.92 -23.44 -18.43
CA GLY A 52 -31.49 -24.67 -19.11
C GLY A 52 -30.71 -24.43 -20.41
N ILE A 53 -30.73 -25.43 -21.29
CA ILE A 53 -29.99 -25.40 -22.57
C ILE A 53 -30.55 -24.34 -23.54
N LYS A 54 -31.87 -24.13 -23.55
CA LYS A 54 -32.56 -23.23 -24.50
C LYS A 54 -32.52 -21.75 -24.11
N LYS A 55 -32.44 -21.44 -22.81
CA LYS A 55 -32.41 -20.08 -22.25
C LYS A 55 -31.55 -20.09 -20.99
N SER A 56 -30.68 -19.08 -20.86
CA SER A 56 -29.85 -18.85 -19.66
C SER A 56 -30.03 -17.41 -19.20
N LYS A 57 -31.16 -17.14 -18.50
CA LYS A 57 -31.36 -15.86 -17.81
C LYS A 57 -30.24 -15.67 -16.76
N GLY A 58 -29.77 -14.44 -16.60
CA GLY A 58 -28.71 -14.13 -15.63
C GLY A 58 -27.34 -14.78 -15.88
N LYS A 59 -27.10 -15.39 -17.07
CA LYS A 59 -25.91 -16.19 -17.40
C LYS A 59 -25.72 -17.45 -16.53
N VAL A 60 -26.77 -17.92 -15.86
CA VAL A 60 -26.77 -19.18 -15.10
C VAL A 60 -27.40 -20.28 -15.95
N LYS A 61 -26.70 -21.42 -16.07
CA LYS A 61 -27.15 -22.59 -16.83
C LYS A 61 -27.04 -23.84 -15.96
N LEU A 62 -28.14 -24.16 -15.26
CA LEU A 62 -28.19 -25.22 -14.25
C LEU A 62 -27.98 -26.61 -14.85
N THR A 63 -28.27 -26.80 -16.14
CA THR A 63 -28.02 -28.06 -16.87
C THR A 63 -26.55 -28.42 -17.03
N ASP A 64 -25.62 -27.52 -16.68
CA ASP A 64 -24.18 -27.79 -16.74
C ASP A 64 -23.67 -28.52 -15.49
N TYR A 65 -24.53 -28.68 -14.48
CA TYR A 65 -24.27 -29.42 -13.24
C TYR A 65 -25.06 -30.73 -13.26
N GLN A 66 -24.34 -31.86 -13.23
CA GLN A 66 -24.92 -33.22 -13.33
C GLN A 66 -24.84 -34.00 -12.01
N SER A 67 -24.24 -33.42 -10.98
CA SER A 67 -24.11 -34.02 -9.65
C SER A 67 -23.93 -32.95 -8.57
N TRP A 68 -24.17 -33.30 -7.30
CA TRP A 68 -23.82 -32.44 -6.17
C TRP A 68 -22.34 -32.04 -6.19
N ALA A 69 -21.44 -32.98 -6.45
CA ALA A 69 -20.00 -32.73 -6.54
C ALA A 69 -19.60 -31.77 -7.69
N ASP A 70 -20.43 -31.60 -8.71
CA ASP A 70 -20.21 -30.58 -9.75
C ASP A 70 -20.67 -29.19 -9.30
N LEU A 71 -21.81 -29.13 -8.59
CA LEU A 71 -22.34 -27.89 -8.06
C LEU A 71 -21.48 -27.36 -6.91
N GLU A 72 -20.96 -28.24 -6.05
CA GLU A 72 -20.04 -27.95 -4.94
C GLU A 72 -18.72 -27.30 -5.39
N LYS A 73 -18.33 -27.45 -6.67
CA LYS A 73 -17.18 -26.72 -7.25
C LYS A 73 -17.45 -25.21 -7.43
N ASN A 74 -18.71 -24.77 -7.29
CA ASN A 74 -19.13 -23.39 -7.46
C ASN A 74 -19.98 -22.90 -6.25
N PRO A 75 -19.37 -22.68 -5.07
CA PRO A 75 -20.10 -22.29 -3.87
C PRO A 75 -20.84 -20.96 -4.01
N GLU A 76 -20.31 -20.00 -4.79
CA GLU A 76 -20.97 -18.71 -5.07
C GLU A 76 -22.33 -18.90 -5.76
N LEU A 77 -22.46 -19.90 -6.64
CA LEU A 77 -23.73 -20.22 -7.28
C LEU A 77 -24.71 -20.86 -6.30
N ILE A 78 -24.24 -21.74 -5.40
CA ILE A 78 -25.10 -22.36 -4.39
C ILE A 78 -25.63 -21.30 -3.42
N GLU A 79 -24.77 -20.43 -2.89
CA GLU A 79 -25.17 -19.31 -2.02
C GLU A 79 -26.24 -18.44 -2.68
N LYS A 80 -26.02 -18.07 -3.95
CA LYS A 80 -26.98 -17.28 -4.73
C LYS A 80 -28.30 -18.01 -4.97
N MET A 81 -28.27 -19.33 -5.20
CA MET A 81 -29.49 -20.15 -5.33
C MET A 81 -30.28 -20.20 -4.03
N ILE A 82 -29.60 -20.35 -2.88
CA ILE A 82 -30.21 -20.29 -1.55
C ILE A 82 -30.86 -18.91 -1.34
N GLU A 83 -30.14 -17.82 -1.63
CA GLU A 83 -30.64 -16.45 -1.44
C GLU A 83 -31.95 -16.19 -2.20
N VAL A 84 -31.98 -16.44 -3.51
CA VAL A 84 -33.17 -16.15 -4.35
C VAL A 84 -34.35 -17.06 -4.05
N LEU A 85 -34.09 -18.33 -3.67
CA LEU A 85 -35.15 -19.26 -3.27
C LEU A 85 -35.76 -18.89 -1.92
N ASN A 86 -34.94 -18.47 -0.95
CA ASN A 86 -35.35 -18.07 0.40
C ASN A 86 -36.13 -16.75 0.41
N LYS A 87 -35.74 -15.78 -0.45
CA LYS A 87 -36.50 -14.54 -0.67
C LYS A 87 -37.77 -14.72 -1.51
N ASN A 88 -37.97 -15.87 -2.13
CA ASN A 88 -39.02 -16.15 -3.13
C ASN A 88 -38.92 -15.29 -4.41
N GLU A 89 -37.72 -14.80 -4.75
CA GLU A 89 -37.46 -14.06 -6.00
C GLU A 89 -37.39 -14.98 -7.23
N MET A 90 -37.18 -16.29 -7.01
CA MET A 90 -37.13 -17.32 -8.05
C MET A 90 -38.01 -18.53 -7.70
N PRO A 91 -38.74 -19.09 -8.68
CA PRO A 91 -39.06 -18.51 -10.00
C PRO A 91 -39.77 -17.14 -9.89
N PRO A 92 -39.87 -16.33 -10.97
CA PRO A 92 -40.64 -15.08 -10.97
C PRO A 92 -42.12 -15.29 -10.63
N GLU A 93 -42.80 -14.24 -10.14
CA GLU A 93 -44.22 -14.31 -9.71
C GLU A 93 -45.17 -14.76 -10.83
N GLU A 94 -44.83 -14.49 -12.09
CA GLU A 94 -45.62 -14.87 -13.27
C GLU A 94 -45.43 -16.33 -13.73
N GLU A 95 -44.48 -17.05 -13.13
CA GLU A 95 -44.12 -18.44 -13.48
C GLU A 95 -44.57 -19.42 -12.38
N ASN A 96 -44.67 -20.72 -12.72
CA ASN A 96 -45.09 -21.74 -11.77
C ASN A 96 -44.14 -21.83 -10.56
N GLN A 97 -44.69 -21.77 -9.35
CA GLN A 97 -43.92 -21.78 -8.11
C GLN A 97 -43.84 -23.20 -7.50
N PRO A 98 -42.67 -23.62 -6.98
CA PRO A 98 -42.57 -24.82 -6.17
C PRO A 98 -43.34 -24.64 -4.85
N SER A 99 -44.00 -25.70 -4.39
CA SER A 99 -44.69 -25.70 -3.09
C SER A 99 -43.73 -25.40 -1.93
N ALA A 100 -44.26 -24.93 -0.80
CA ALA A 100 -43.46 -24.66 0.40
C ALA A 100 -42.62 -25.86 0.86
N ASN A 101 -43.12 -27.09 0.68
CA ASN A 101 -42.38 -28.31 1.01
C ASN A 101 -41.26 -28.58 -0.01
N GLN A 102 -41.51 -28.47 -1.32
CA GLN A 102 -40.46 -28.61 -2.34
C GLN A 102 -39.36 -27.55 -2.17
N ARG A 103 -39.73 -26.29 -1.91
CA ARG A 103 -38.79 -25.18 -1.64
C ARG A 103 -37.95 -25.46 -0.39
N LYS A 104 -38.56 -25.95 0.69
CA LYS A 104 -37.85 -26.34 1.92
C LYS A 104 -36.86 -27.49 1.68
N VAL A 105 -37.24 -28.50 0.89
CA VAL A 105 -36.32 -29.59 0.49
C VAL A 105 -35.15 -29.05 -0.31
N MET A 106 -35.39 -28.23 -1.34
CA MET A 106 -34.30 -27.61 -2.12
C MET A 106 -33.33 -26.81 -1.25
N LEU A 107 -33.84 -26.00 -0.31
CA LEU A 107 -33.00 -25.21 0.59
C LEU A 107 -32.12 -26.10 1.48
N ILE A 108 -32.67 -27.16 2.10
CA ILE A 108 -31.90 -28.09 2.93
C ILE A 108 -30.80 -28.80 2.13
N GLU A 109 -31.11 -29.27 0.92
CA GLU A 109 -30.14 -29.94 0.06
C GLU A 109 -29.02 -28.98 -0.41
N LEU A 110 -29.38 -27.74 -0.79
CA LEU A 110 -28.42 -26.70 -1.17
C LEU A 110 -27.57 -26.23 0.01
N GLU A 111 -28.13 -26.09 1.20
CA GLU A 111 -27.39 -25.78 2.44
C GLU A 111 -26.38 -26.87 2.78
N ASN A 112 -26.75 -28.15 2.61
CA ASN A 112 -25.84 -29.28 2.78
C ASN A 112 -24.70 -29.24 1.75
N ALA A 113 -25.01 -29.02 0.46
CA ALA A 113 -24.00 -28.88 -0.59
C ALA A 113 -23.06 -27.68 -0.35
N PHE A 114 -23.60 -26.52 0.06
CA PHE A 114 -22.79 -25.35 0.42
C PHE A 114 -21.83 -25.67 1.58
N LYS A 115 -22.32 -26.36 2.60
CA LYS A 115 -21.52 -26.79 3.76
C LYS A 115 -20.40 -27.76 3.36
N ASN A 116 -20.66 -28.71 2.46
CA ASN A 116 -19.64 -29.61 1.91
C ASN A 116 -18.58 -28.85 1.10
N ALA A 117 -19.02 -27.96 0.20
CA ALA A 117 -18.13 -27.11 -0.60
C ALA A 117 -17.20 -26.26 0.28
N MET A 118 -17.74 -25.68 1.36
CA MET A 118 -16.96 -24.90 2.33
C MET A 118 -16.04 -25.78 3.19
N ALA A 119 -16.45 -26.99 3.57
CA ALA A 119 -15.60 -27.93 4.32
C ALA A 119 -14.36 -28.41 3.55
N HIS A 120 -14.43 -28.42 2.21
CA HIS A 120 -13.30 -28.73 1.32
C HIS A 120 -12.51 -27.49 0.85
N SER A 121 -13.00 -26.28 1.13
CA SER A 121 -12.23 -25.06 0.88
C SER A 121 -11.08 -24.91 1.88
N THR A 122 -9.94 -24.39 1.43
CA THR A 122 -8.83 -24.04 2.33
C THR A 122 -9.35 -23.10 3.40
N PRO A 123 -9.17 -23.37 4.71
CA PRO A 123 -9.65 -22.49 5.76
C PRO A 123 -9.13 -21.07 5.54
N ALA A 124 -10.04 -20.15 5.21
CA ALA A 124 -9.71 -18.73 5.17
C ALA A 124 -9.18 -18.36 6.57
N ALA A 125 -7.98 -17.79 6.63
CA ALA A 125 -7.42 -17.36 7.90
C ALA A 125 -8.44 -16.43 8.58
N PRO A 126 -8.80 -16.66 9.85
CA PRO A 126 -9.90 -15.94 10.49
C PRO A 126 -9.61 -14.44 10.42
N LEU A 127 -10.46 -13.72 9.66
CA LEU A 127 -10.35 -12.29 9.45
C LEU A 127 -10.66 -11.57 10.76
N SER A 128 -9.63 -11.39 11.58
CA SER A 128 -9.72 -10.57 12.78
C SER A 128 -9.79 -9.11 12.36
N LEU A 129 -11.01 -8.60 12.21
CA LEU A 129 -11.25 -7.18 12.02
C LEU A 129 -10.67 -6.44 13.22
N ARG A 130 -9.63 -5.64 12.98
CA ARG A 130 -8.96 -4.84 14.00
C ARG A 130 -8.80 -3.41 13.52
N ARG A 131 -8.95 -2.46 14.44
CA ARG A 131 -8.60 -1.06 14.15
C ARG A 131 -7.08 -0.89 14.06
N MET A 132 -6.66 0.11 13.30
CA MET A 132 -5.27 0.58 13.35
C MET A 132 -4.93 1.06 14.77
N ASN A 133 -3.74 0.70 15.24
CA ASN A 133 -3.15 1.30 16.42
C ASN A 133 -2.55 2.69 16.08
N ARG A 134 -2.04 3.41 17.10
CA ARG A 134 -1.56 4.79 16.93
C ARG A 134 -0.33 4.92 16.02
N PHE A 135 0.50 3.88 15.91
CA PHE A 135 1.60 3.82 14.94
C PHE A 135 1.07 3.52 13.54
N GLU A 136 0.18 2.55 13.40
CA GLU A 136 -0.38 2.13 12.11
C GLU A 136 -1.12 3.28 11.42
N TYR A 137 -1.99 4.02 12.13
CA TYR A 137 -2.63 5.21 11.56
C TYR A 137 -1.64 6.33 11.30
N GLY A 138 -0.67 6.55 12.20
CA GLY A 138 0.37 7.56 12.01
C GLY A 138 1.17 7.31 10.72
N ASN A 139 1.53 6.05 10.47
CA ASN A 139 2.18 5.62 9.24
C ASN A 139 1.23 5.72 8.04
N ALA A 140 -0.01 5.23 8.15
CA ALA A 140 -0.99 5.32 7.06
C ALA A 140 -1.24 6.77 6.60
N VAL A 141 -1.35 7.73 7.53
CA VAL A 141 -1.47 9.16 7.22
C VAL A 141 -0.19 9.71 6.58
N ARG A 142 0.99 9.30 7.08
CA ARG A 142 2.27 9.66 6.45
C ARG A 142 2.38 9.13 5.03
N ASP A 143 2.04 7.87 4.80
CA ASP A 143 2.18 7.18 3.51
C ASP A 143 1.12 7.66 2.51
N LEU A 144 -0.06 8.07 2.99
CA LEU A 144 -1.14 8.61 2.16
C LEU A 144 -0.85 10.03 1.65
N PHE A 145 -0.32 10.91 2.52
CA PHE A 145 0.05 12.28 2.15
C PHE A 145 1.54 12.49 1.79
N ASP A 146 2.33 11.41 1.84
CA ASP A 146 3.78 11.39 1.67
C ASP A 146 4.49 12.44 2.56
N LEU A 147 4.23 12.37 3.87
CA LEU A 147 4.68 13.36 4.85
C LEU A 147 6.17 13.22 5.20
N LYS A 148 6.89 14.34 5.08
CA LYS A 148 8.28 14.52 5.57
C LYS A 148 8.38 14.64 7.11
N SER A 149 7.27 14.48 7.82
CA SER A 149 7.15 14.66 9.26
C SER A 149 6.34 13.54 9.92
N TRP A 150 6.51 13.37 11.22
CA TRP A 150 5.55 12.59 12.02
C TRP A 150 4.20 13.31 12.14
N VAL A 151 3.13 12.53 12.31
CA VAL A 151 1.77 13.08 12.48
C VAL A 151 1.62 13.69 13.87
N TYR A 152 2.06 12.98 14.91
CA TYR A 152 1.98 13.38 16.32
C TYR A 152 3.04 12.65 17.14
N SER A 153 3.32 13.11 18.37
CA SER A 153 4.19 12.40 19.32
C SER A 153 3.47 11.21 19.95
N ILE A 154 4.12 10.04 19.99
CA ILE A 154 3.58 8.85 20.66
C ILE A 154 4.37 8.58 21.94
N ASN A 155 3.77 8.92 23.08
CA ASN A 155 4.37 8.81 24.42
C ASN A 155 4.42 7.37 24.98
N ASP A 156 4.31 6.37 24.12
CA ASP A 156 4.24 4.98 24.51
C ASP A 156 5.62 4.36 24.76
N ARG A 157 5.59 3.26 25.50
CA ARG A 157 6.73 2.41 25.81
C ARG A 157 6.97 1.41 24.67
N ILE A 158 7.69 1.86 23.64
CA ILE A 158 7.99 1.09 22.43
C ILE A 158 9.22 0.18 22.65
N ILE A 159 9.15 -1.05 22.14
CA ILE A 159 10.30 -1.94 21.96
C ILE A 159 11.21 -1.37 20.87
N ARG A 160 12.46 -1.04 21.21
CA ARG A 160 13.46 -0.57 20.23
C ARG A 160 14.57 -1.58 20.04
N ASP A 161 14.95 -1.78 18.79
CA ASP A 161 16.25 -2.36 18.43
C ASP A 161 17.36 -1.39 18.87
N HIS A 162 18.40 -1.94 19.50
CA HIS A 162 19.61 -1.20 19.90
C HIS A 162 20.86 -1.70 19.18
N ASN A 163 20.79 -2.84 18.47
CA ASN A 163 21.94 -3.56 17.94
C ASN A 163 21.80 -3.93 16.44
N ASN A 164 20.74 -3.48 15.76
CA ASN A 164 20.35 -3.92 14.41
C ASN A 164 20.29 -5.46 14.36
N TYR A 165 19.41 -6.05 15.19
CA TYR A 165 19.23 -7.50 15.31
C TYR A 165 18.50 -8.08 14.08
N PHE A 166 17.66 -7.28 13.42
CA PHE A 166 16.95 -7.68 12.21
C PHE A 166 17.82 -7.45 10.97
N ARG A 167 18.47 -8.51 10.49
CA ARG A 167 19.38 -8.52 9.33
C ARG A 167 19.01 -9.60 8.31
N PRO A 168 17.88 -9.45 7.60
CA PRO A 168 17.41 -10.46 6.64
C PRO A 168 18.44 -10.79 5.56
N GLU A 169 19.31 -9.85 5.19
CA GLU A 169 20.39 -10.03 4.21
C GLU A 169 21.44 -11.08 4.62
N THR A 170 21.52 -11.42 5.91
CA THR A 170 22.45 -12.44 6.42
C THR A 170 21.86 -13.85 6.40
N GLY A 171 20.55 -13.99 6.18
CA GLY A 171 19.82 -15.26 6.30
C GLY A 171 19.87 -15.90 7.70
N LYS A 172 20.32 -15.17 8.73
CA LYS A 172 20.62 -15.71 10.06
C LYS A 172 20.04 -14.81 11.15
N MET A 173 19.21 -15.38 12.02
CA MET A 173 18.79 -14.72 13.25
C MET A 173 19.93 -14.70 14.28
N PRO A 174 20.15 -13.58 15.00
CA PRO A 174 21.16 -13.53 16.06
C PRO A 174 20.71 -14.40 17.25
N LYS A 175 21.67 -15.07 17.90
CA LYS A 175 21.42 -15.93 19.06
C LYS A 175 20.82 -15.19 20.28
N VAL A 176 21.00 -13.87 20.34
CA VAL A 176 20.45 -13.00 21.39
C VAL A 176 20.04 -11.67 20.75
N ALA A 177 18.78 -11.28 20.90
CA ALA A 177 18.30 -9.94 20.57
C ALA A 177 18.29 -9.08 21.84
N ARG A 178 18.95 -7.92 21.82
CA ARG A 178 18.83 -6.91 22.89
C ARG A 178 17.84 -5.85 22.46
N VAL A 179 16.67 -5.88 23.07
CA VAL A 179 15.64 -4.85 22.91
C VAL A 179 15.51 -4.03 24.19
N GLY A 180 15.30 -2.73 24.04
CA GLY A 180 15.05 -1.83 25.16
C GLY A 180 13.65 -1.23 25.07
N ASN A 181 13.06 -0.90 26.21
CA ASN A 181 11.75 -0.26 26.26
C ASN A 181 11.84 1.10 26.98
N ARG A 182 11.73 2.19 26.22
CA ARG A 182 11.81 3.56 26.74
C ARG A 182 10.94 4.52 25.91
N ILE A 183 10.17 5.35 26.61
CA ILE A 183 9.44 6.49 26.02
C ILE A 183 10.43 7.36 25.23
N MET A 184 10.03 7.83 24.04
CA MET A 184 10.83 8.77 23.25
C MET A 184 10.79 10.14 23.94
N GLY A 185 11.80 10.44 24.77
CA GLY A 185 11.93 11.72 25.46
C GLY A 185 12.42 12.83 24.52
N LEU A 186 13.63 13.37 24.76
CA LEU A 186 14.23 14.46 23.98
C LEU A 186 14.18 14.24 22.46
N GLN A 187 14.23 12.97 22.01
CA GLN A 187 14.19 12.61 20.60
C GLN A 187 12.87 13.02 19.90
N GLN A 188 11.71 12.90 20.57
CA GLN A 188 10.46 13.48 20.06
C GLN A 188 10.55 14.99 19.90
N MET A 189 11.23 15.70 20.82
CA MET A 189 11.35 17.16 20.75
C MET A 189 12.13 17.62 19.52
N LEU A 190 13.09 16.81 19.06
CA LEU A 190 13.94 17.08 17.90
C LEU A 190 13.34 16.59 16.57
N GLU A 191 12.37 15.67 16.61
CA GLU A 191 11.73 15.12 15.42
C GLU A 191 10.76 16.12 14.76
N ASN A 192 10.92 16.29 13.44
CA ASN A 192 9.99 17.05 12.59
C ASN A 192 8.60 16.41 12.62
N ARG A 193 7.58 17.19 12.99
CA ARG A 193 6.20 16.73 13.17
C ARG A 193 5.18 17.80 12.76
N LEU A 194 3.94 17.40 12.55
CA LEU A 194 2.84 18.34 12.35
C LEU A 194 2.55 19.12 13.64
N LEU A 195 2.47 20.45 13.53
CA LEU A 195 2.20 21.35 14.66
C LEU A 195 0.70 21.38 14.99
N GLY A 196 0.36 21.36 16.27
CA GLY A 196 -1.03 21.36 16.75
C GLY A 196 -1.74 20.01 16.70
N VAL A 197 -1.08 18.94 16.23
CA VAL A 197 -1.69 17.60 16.08
C VAL A 197 -1.35 16.71 17.27
N MET A 198 -2.38 16.16 17.91
CA MET A 198 -2.25 15.25 19.05
C MET A 198 -2.48 13.80 18.62
N ALA A 199 -1.88 12.85 19.35
CA ALA A 199 -2.16 11.43 19.13
C ALA A 199 -3.58 11.07 19.57
N PHE A 200 -4.12 9.95 19.05
CA PHE A 200 -5.45 9.47 19.44
C PHE A 200 -5.69 9.47 20.95
N PRO A 201 -6.93 9.79 21.38
CA PRO A 201 -7.35 9.49 22.73
C PRO A 201 -7.09 8.01 23.05
N LYS A 202 -6.71 7.76 24.30
CA LYS A 202 -6.64 6.39 24.81
C LYS A 202 -8.07 5.83 24.82
N ASP A 203 -8.25 4.59 24.36
CA ASP A 203 -9.55 3.91 24.40
C ASP A 203 -10.12 4.01 25.82
N PRO A 204 -11.28 4.67 26.02
CA PRO A 204 -11.90 4.75 27.34
C PRO A 204 -12.41 3.37 27.77
N PRO A 205 -12.75 3.18 29.06
CA PRO A 205 -13.41 1.97 29.52
C PRO A 205 -14.65 1.61 28.68
N ALA A 206 -15.01 0.32 28.68
CA ALA A 206 -15.86 -0.34 27.68
C ALA A 206 -17.25 0.28 27.43
N GLU A 207 -17.74 1.17 28.29
CA GLU A 207 -18.99 1.91 28.08
C GLU A 207 -18.92 2.91 26.92
N ASN A 208 -17.73 3.45 26.59
CA ASN A 208 -17.55 4.45 25.52
C ASN A 208 -16.50 4.08 24.45
N GLY A 209 -15.82 2.93 24.59
CA GLY A 209 -14.73 2.50 23.72
C GLY A 209 -15.15 1.76 22.45
N PHE A 210 -14.18 1.20 21.73
CA PHE A 210 -14.45 0.28 20.63
C PHE A 210 -15.01 -1.07 21.10
N ASN A 211 -15.96 -1.62 20.37
CA ASN A 211 -16.46 -2.98 20.56
C ASN A 211 -16.23 -3.81 19.29
N ASN A 212 -15.51 -4.93 19.45
CA ASN A 212 -15.18 -5.88 18.40
C ASN A 212 -15.86 -7.23 18.69
N ARG A 213 -16.71 -7.70 17.78
CA ARG A 213 -17.39 -9.00 17.86
C ARG A 213 -16.75 -10.06 16.95
N GLY A 214 -15.67 -9.72 16.26
CA GLY A 214 -14.95 -10.57 15.30
C GLY A 214 -15.33 -10.20 13.86
N ASP A 215 -16.60 -10.34 13.54
CA ASP A 215 -17.25 -9.96 12.27
C ASP A 215 -17.68 -8.48 12.19
N HIS A 216 -17.79 -7.82 13.35
CA HIS A 216 -18.22 -6.42 13.45
C HIS A 216 -17.29 -5.59 14.35
N LEU A 217 -16.89 -4.43 13.84
CA LEU A 217 -16.30 -3.33 14.61
C LEU A 217 -17.34 -2.22 14.78
N SER A 218 -17.52 -1.74 16.00
CA SER A 218 -18.42 -0.64 16.33
C SER A 218 -17.74 0.36 17.28
N MET A 219 -18.16 1.62 17.21
CA MET A 219 -17.66 2.73 18.04
C MET A 219 -18.78 3.67 18.44
N THR A 220 -18.59 4.44 19.51
CA THR A 220 -19.55 5.45 19.96
C THR A 220 -19.49 6.73 19.12
N PRO A 221 -20.56 7.55 19.08
CA PRO A 221 -20.55 8.85 18.40
C PRO A 221 -19.44 9.79 18.91
N THR A 222 -19.21 9.83 20.22
CA THR A 222 -18.12 10.62 20.84
C THR A 222 -16.73 10.16 20.38
N LEU A 223 -16.55 8.85 20.19
CA LEU A 223 -15.30 8.33 19.66
C LEU A 223 -15.14 8.71 18.19
N MET A 224 -16.19 8.55 17.37
CA MET A 224 -16.21 8.99 15.97
C MET A 224 -15.91 10.49 15.81
N GLU A 225 -16.44 11.33 16.69
CA GLU A 225 -16.15 12.77 16.75
C GLU A 225 -14.64 13.03 16.96
N ALA A 226 -14.01 12.36 17.94
CA ALA A 226 -12.58 12.48 18.18
C ALA A 226 -11.71 11.98 16.99
N PHE A 227 -12.15 10.97 16.24
CA PHE A 227 -11.50 10.55 14.99
C PHE A 227 -11.59 11.62 13.89
N LEU A 228 -12.74 12.29 13.80
CA LEU A 228 -12.98 13.39 12.84
C LEU A 228 -12.18 14.64 13.20
N GLU A 229 -12.15 15.03 14.48
CA GLU A 229 -11.33 16.12 14.99
C GLU A 229 -9.84 15.89 14.73
N LEU A 230 -9.33 14.68 15.01
CA LEU A 230 -7.96 14.33 14.68
C LEU A 230 -7.67 14.48 13.19
N SER A 231 -8.53 13.90 12.34
CA SER A 231 -8.36 13.98 10.88
C SER A 231 -8.38 15.42 10.36
N ARG A 232 -9.22 16.28 10.96
CA ARG A 232 -9.22 17.73 10.68
C ARG A 232 -7.95 18.41 11.19
N SER A 233 -7.45 18.08 12.39
CA SER A 233 -6.23 18.68 12.93
C SER A 233 -5.00 18.38 12.05
N VAL A 234 -4.91 17.18 11.47
CA VAL A 234 -3.81 16.79 10.57
C VAL A 234 -3.71 17.71 9.37
N VAL A 235 -4.80 17.90 8.63
CA VAL A 235 -4.79 18.72 7.40
C VAL A 235 -4.77 20.23 7.66
N ASN A 236 -5.11 20.66 8.88
CA ASN A 236 -5.06 22.06 9.31
C ASN A 236 -3.81 22.40 10.16
N ALA A 237 -2.83 21.50 10.25
CA ALA A 237 -1.59 21.75 10.97
C ALA A 237 -0.79 22.89 10.31
N GLU A 238 -0.20 23.78 11.13
CA GLU A 238 0.46 25.03 10.67
C GLU A 238 1.61 24.83 9.66
N ASN A 239 2.14 23.61 9.59
CA ASN A 239 3.24 23.20 8.71
C ASN A 239 2.86 21.99 7.83
N PHE A 240 1.57 21.71 7.63
CA PHE A 240 1.11 20.61 6.80
C PHE A 240 1.55 20.77 5.34
N ASP A 241 1.40 21.98 4.78
CA ASP A 241 1.82 22.36 3.42
C ASP A 241 3.29 22.04 3.12
N LYS A 242 4.19 22.39 4.04
CA LYS A 242 5.64 22.20 3.95
C LYS A 242 6.06 20.74 4.06
N ASN A 243 5.25 19.92 4.71
CA ASN A 243 5.53 18.50 4.93
C ASN A 243 4.81 17.57 3.94
N CYS A 244 3.72 18.01 3.33
CA CYS A 244 2.89 17.23 2.40
C CYS A 244 3.48 17.23 0.98
N GLN A 245 4.09 16.11 0.57
CA GLN A 245 4.64 15.98 -0.78
C GLN A 245 3.56 15.85 -1.85
N VAL A 246 2.37 15.35 -1.51
CA VAL A 246 1.22 15.32 -2.45
C VAL A 246 0.47 16.65 -2.57
N TRP A 247 0.93 17.74 -1.94
CA TRP A 247 0.22 19.04 -1.94
C TRP A 247 -0.15 19.51 -3.35
N ASN A 248 0.81 19.47 -4.28
CA ASN A 248 0.62 19.89 -5.66
C ASN A 248 -0.33 18.99 -6.47
N ASP A 249 -0.45 17.72 -6.08
CA ASP A 249 -1.31 16.74 -6.76
C ASP A 249 -2.73 16.72 -6.16
N LEU A 250 -2.94 17.14 -4.90
CA LEU A 250 -4.26 17.09 -4.23
C LEU A 250 -4.86 18.47 -3.91
N PHE A 251 -4.14 19.31 -3.17
CA PHE A 251 -4.68 20.54 -2.53
C PHE A 251 -4.45 21.83 -3.34
N GLN A 252 -3.38 21.87 -4.13
CA GLN A 252 -2.96 23.05 -4.89
C GLN A 252 -4.04 23.51 -5.88
N ASP A 253 -4.42 24.78 -5.84
CA ASP A 253 -5.27 25.41 -6.86
C ASP A 253 -4.65 25.21 -8.26
N PRO A 254 -5.35 24.54 -9.20
CA PRO A 254 -4.81 24.24 -10.53
C PRO A 254 -4.70 25.48 -11.44
N SER A 255 -5.30 26.63 -11.06
CA SER A 255 -5.09 27.91 -11.74
C SER A 255 -3.75 28.58 -11.36
N GLN A 256 -3.18 28.20 -10.20
CA GLN A 256 -1.98 28.81 -9.64
C GLN A 256 -0.73 28.00 -9.99
N LYS A 257 0.43 28.67 -10.00
CA LYS A 257 1.71 27.98 -10.15
C LYS A 257 1.90 27.02 -8.96
N PRO A 258 2.25 25.73 -9.19
CA PRO A 258 2.53 24.79 -8.11
C PRO A 258 3.59 25.32 -7.15
N LEU A 259 3.45 25.01 -5.86
CA LEU A 259 4.49 25.34 -4.87
C LEU A 259 5.80 24.63 -5.26
N THR A 260 6.89 25.40 -5.30
CA THR A 260 8.23 24.86 -5.57
C THR A 260 8.67 24.01 -4.39
N GLN A 261 8.35 22.72 -4.43
CA GLN A 261 8.90 21.76 -3.49
C GLN A 261 10.41 21.69 -3.69
N GLY A 262 11.18 21.78 -2.59
CA GLY A 262 12.61 21.57 -2.62
C GLY A 262 12.96 20.18 -3.14
N PHE A 263 14.14 20.01 -3.73
CA PHE A 263 14.60 18.72 -4.25
C PHE A 263 14.40 17.62 -3.21
N GLY A 264 13.71 16.56 -3.64
CA GLY A 264 13.27 15.48 -2.76
C GLY A 264 14.40 14.55 -2.37
N PHE A 265 14.04 13.55 -1.57
CA PHE A 265 14.94 12.45 -1.23
C PHE A 265 14.75 11.30 -2.21
N ILE A 266 15.84 10.70 -2.68
CA ILE A 266 15.85 9.41 -3.37
C ILE A 266 15.83 8.31 -2.31
N ASN A 267 14.64 7.75 -2.09
CA ASN A 267 14.52 6.40 -1.56
C ASN A 267 14.85 5.40 -2.67
N ALA A 268 16.14 5.21 -2.94
CA ALA A 268 16.61 4.11 -3.77
C ALA A 268 16.38 2.80 -3.01
N ASP A 269 15.65 1.87 -3.63
CA ASP A 269 15.40 0.56 -3.03
C ASP A 269 16.73 -0.14 -2.74
N LYS A 270 16.88 -0.61 -1.49
CA LYS A 270 18.11 -1.22 -0.97
C LYS A 270 18.56 -2.43 -1.79
N SER A 271 17.63 -3.13 -2.44
CA SER A 271 17.90 -4.30 -3.30
C SER A 271 18.57 -3.94 -4.64
N VAL A 272 18.38 -2.73 -5.15
CA VAL A 272 18.92 -2.35 -6.46
C VAL A 272 20.38 -1.91 -6.35
N ALA A 273 20.80 -1.40 -5.18
CA ALA A 273 22.19 -1.07 -4.92
C ALA A 273 23.08 -2.32 -4.75
N THR A 274 22.58 -3.43 -4.21
CA THR A 274 23.40 -4.57 -3.74
C THR A 274 24.14 -5.35 -4.82
N HIS A 275 23.78 -5.18 -6.10
CA HIS A 275 24.33 -5.92 -7.25
C HIS A 275 25.09 -5.04 -8.25
N SER A 276 25.46 -3.81 -7.87
CA SER A 276 26.19 -2.86 -8.72
C SER A 276 27.60 -3.38 -9.08
N THR A 277 27.93 -3.45 -10.37
CA THR A 277 29.29 -3.70 -10.86
C THR A 277 30.06 -2.40 -11.14
N GLY A 278 29.32 -1.29 -11.29
CA GLY A 278 29.85 0.06 -11.36
C GLY A 278 28.82 1.06 -10.84
N LEU A 279 29.03 2.35 -11.11
CA LEU A 279 28.14 3.43 -10.70
C LEU A 279 28.09 4.49 -11.80
N THR A 280 26.90 4.96 -12.14
CA THR A 280 26.74 6.22 -12.86
C THR A 280 25.71 7.08 -12.17
N ILE A 281 26.06 8.34 -11.93
CA ILE A 281 25.13 9.39 -11.51
C ILE A 281 25.17 10.45 -12.60
N SER A 282 24.02 10.84 -13.13
CA SER A 282 23.90 11.95 -14.08
C SER A 282 22.76 12.88 -13.70
N ALA A 283 22.86 14.15 -14.07
CA ALA A 283 21.82 15.14 -13.86
C ALA A 283 21.91 16.26 -14.90
N TRP A 284 20.76 16.83 -15.27
CA TRP A 284 20.73 18.18 -15.81
C TRP A 284 20.70 19.17 -14.65
N ILE A 285 21.53 20.20 -14.74
CA ILE A 285 21.70 21.22 -13.70
C ILE A 285 21.62 22.61 -14.33
N ARG A 286 21.01 23.56 -13.62
CA ARG A 286 20.99 24.99 -13.95
C ARG A 286 21.30 25.80 -12.69
N PRO A 287 22.59 25.97 -12.34
CA PRO A 287 22.98 26.81 -11.22
C PRO A 287 22.53 28.26 -11.43
N THR A 288 21.78 28.81 -10.47
CA THR A 288 21.51 30.25 -10.37
C THR A 288 22.59 30.96 -9.55
N LYS A 289 23.39 30.20 -8.79
CA LYS A 289 24.56 30.69 -8.06
C LYS A 289 25.62 29.59 -7.94
N VAL A 290 26.87 29.94 -8.23
CA VAL A 290 28.04 29.10 -7.92
C VAL A 290 28.77 29.66 -6.70
N THR A 291 29.29 28.79 -5.84
CA THR A 291 30.01 29.18 -4.62
C THR A 291 31.30 28.40 -4.48
N LYS A 292 32.21 28.83 -3.59
CA LYS A 292 33.38 28.04 -3.20
C LYS A 292 33.03 26.85 -2.31
N ASN A 293 31.91 26.90 -1.60
CA ASN A 293 31.44 25.76 -0.83
C ASN A 293 30.85 24.70 -1.76
N TRP A 294 30.87 23.45 -1.29
CA TRP A 294 30.22 22.33 -1.93
C TRP A 294 28.72 22.55 -2.09
N GLN A 295 28.21 22.14 -3.25
CA GLN A 295 26.80 22.13 -3.62
C GLN A 295 26.44 20.73 -4.14
N THR A 296 25.72 19.98 -3.33
CA THR A 296 25.34 18.58 -3.59
C THR A 296 24.32 18.48 -4.71
N ILE A 297 24.61 17.71 -5.77
CA ILE A 297 23.62 17.35 -6.79
C ILE A 297 22.90 16.07 -6.35
N VAL A 298 23.66 15.04 -6.01
CA VAL A 298 23.19 13.79 -5.40
C VAL A 298 24.21 13.34 -4.35
N ARG A 299 23.77 13.00 -3.13
CA ARG A 299 24.65 12.48 -2.07
C ARG A 299 23.96 11.40 -1.25
N ARG A 300 24.66 10.31 -0.96
CA ARG A 300 24.30 9.35 0.09
C ARG A 300 25.46 9.23 1.05
N GLU A 301 25.23 9.57 2.31
CA GLU A 301 26.25 9.58 3.35
C GLU A 301 26.24 8.25 4.12
N ASP A 302 27.33 7.49 4.10
CA ASP A 302 27.46 6.26 4.90
C ASP A 302 28.92 5.94 5.17
N SER A 303 29.56 6.77 6.00
CA SER A 303 30.99 6.64 6.33
C SER A 303 31.82 6.56 5.03
N TRP A 304 32.64 5.51 4.88
CA TRP A 304 33.46 5.29 3.69
C TRP A 304 32.66 4.81 2.46
N ARG A 305 31.42 4.34 2.62
CA ARG A 305 30.53 3.87 1.53
C ARG A 305 29.73 5.00 0.86
N ARG A 306 30.11 6.27 1.13
CA ARG A 306 29.47 7.46 0.59
C ARG A 306 29.43 7.39 -0.95
N GLN A 307 28.35 7.89 -1.53
CA GLN A 307 28.23 8.18 -2.96
C GLN A 307 27.93 9.65 -3.16
N LEU A 308 28.56 10.27 -4.16
CA LEU A 308 28.50 11.71 -4.35
C LEU A 308 28.60 12.10 -5.83
N LEU A 309 27.75 13.03 -6.25
CA LEU A 309 27.95 13.93 -7.38
C LEU A 309 27.65 15.36 -6.92
N ALA A 310 28.60 16.28 -7.11
CA ALA A 310 28.50 17.66 -6.61
C ALA A 310 29.27 18.65 -7.50
N ILE A 311 29.09 19.95 -7.25
CA ILE A 311 29.96 21.01 -7.75
C ILE A 311 30.51 21.83 -6.56
N GLY A 312 31.73 22.34 -6.67
CA GLY A 312 32.35 23.09 -5.57
C GLY A 312 33.86 23.25 -5.73
N ASP A 313 34.48 23.91 -4.74
CA ASP A 313 35.93 24.03 -4.61
C ASP A 313 36.46 23.03 -3.57
N THR A 314 37.56 22.38 -3.90
CA THR A 314 38.42 21.69 -2.93
C THR A 314 39.87 22.05 -3.25
N ASP A 315 40.60 22.52 -2.25
CA ASP A 315 42.02 22.90 -2.34
C ASP A 315 42.36 23.83 -3.53
N GLY A 316 41.46 24.77 -3.86
CA GLY A 316 41.62 25.73 -4.95
C GLY A 316 41.25 25.20 -6.34
N THR A 317 40.78 23.96 -6.43
CA THR A 317 40.23 23.37 -7.65
C THR A 317 38.71 23.46 -7.61
N TRP A 318 38.13 24.42 -8.33
CA TRP A 318 36.69 24.46 -8.57
C TRP A 318 36.32 23.50 -9.71
N GLY A 319 35.26 22.72 -9.54
CA GLY A 319 34.92 21.68 -10.51
C GLY A 319 33.64 20.91 -10.24
N ILE A 320 33.48 19.84 -11.03
CA ILE A 320 32.51 18.77 -10.76
C ILE A 320 33.26 17.70 -9.97
N TRP A 321 32.61 17.13 -8.96
CA TRP A 321 33.18 16.14 -8.05
C TRP A 321 32.35 14.86 -8.01
N MET A 322 33.00 13.71 -8.07
CA MET A 322 32.40 12.40 -7.83
C MET A 322 33.13 11.69 -6.69
N GLY A 323 32.37 11.03 -5.83
CA GLY A 323 32.89 10.19 -4.74
C GLY A 323 32.17 8.85 -4.64
N ALA A 324 32.89 7.80 -4.28
CA ALA A 324 32.37 6.46 -4.08
C ALA A 324 33.16 5.67 -3.02
N GLY A 325 32.50 4.74 -2.34
CA GLY A 325 33.17 3.74 -1.50
C GLY A 325 33.81 2.64 -2.34
N ILE A 326 35.13 2.53 -2.30
CA ILE A 326 35.93 1.58 -3.09
C ILE A 326 36.95 0.92 -2.17
N GLU A 327 37.03 -0.42 -2.19
CA GLU A 327 38.00 -1.22 -1.40
C GLU A 327 38.12 -0.82 0.08
N GLY A 328 36.98 -0.57 0.74
CA GLY A 328 36.95 -0.20 2.16
C GLY A 328 37.26 1.26 2.48
N GLN A 329 37.47 2.12 1.47
CA GLN A 329 37.80 3.53 1.63
C GLN A 329 36.85 4.44 0.84
N TYR A 330 36.71 5.68 1.27
CA TYR A 330 36.07 6.72 0.45
C TYR A 330 37.09 7.25 -0.56
N VAL A 331 36.79 7.14 -1.84
CA VAL A 331 37.63 7.65 -2.92
C VAL A 331 36.87 8.74 -3.67
N GLU A 332 37.57 9.85 -3.91
CA GLU A 332 37.03 11.03 -4.56
C GLU A 332 37.90 11.49 -5.73
N PHE A 333 37.24 12.10 -6.71
CA PHE A 333 37.87 12.72 -7.87
C PHE A 333 37.09 13.97 -8.29
N GLY A 334 37.82 15.05 -8.56
CA GLY A 334 37.30 16.31 -9.09
C GLY A 334 37.90 16.62 -10.45
N ALA A 335 37.07 17.06 -11.39
CA ALA A 335 37.48 17.57 -12.70
C ALA A 335 37.37 19.10 -12.72
N PRO A 336 38.45 19.84 -13.04
CA PRO A 336 38.44 21.30 -13.02
C PRO A 336 37.49 21.85 -14.08
N VAL A 337 36.57 22.71 -13.65
CA VAL A 337 35.63 23.44 -14.52
C VAL A 337 35.68 24.90 -14.10
N LYS A 338 35.50 25.85 -15.03
CA LYS A 338 35.43 27.27 -14.64
C LYS A 338 34.06 27.54 -14.01
N PRO A 339 33.96 28.25 -12.86
CA PRO A 339 32.67 28.60 -12.26
C PRO A 339 31.73 29.32 -13.24
N SER A 340 32.27 30.14 -14.14
CA SER A 340 31.52 30.86 -15.17
C SER A 340 30.97 29.99 -16.32
N VAL A 341 31.39 28.72 -16.43
CA VAL A 341 30.85 27.79 -17.43
C VAL A 341 29.56 27.16 -16.92
N LEU A 342 29.49 26.81 -15.64
CA LEU A 342 28.28 26.26 -15.01
C LEU A 342 27.35 27.32 -14.41
N GLY A 343 27.88 28.49 -14.05
CA GLY A 343 27.14 29.61 -13.47
C GLY A 343 26.56 30.59 -14.50
N ASP A 344 26.34 30.18 -15.75
CA ASP A 344 25.85 31.05 -16.82
C ASP A 344 24.31 31.16 -16.89
N GLY A 345 23.60 30.44 -16.01
CA GLY A 345 22.13 30.39 -15.93
C GLY A 345 21.46 29.45 -16.94
N LYS A 346 22.20 28.66 -17.73
CA LYS A 346 21.66 27.67 -18.67
C LYS A 346 21.65 26.27 -18.07
N TRP A 347 20.99 25.36 -18.79
CA TRP A 347 20.99 23.94 -18.48
C TRP A 347 22.27 23.28 -19.00
N HIS A 348 22.98 22.60 -18.10
CA HIS A 348 24.14 21.76 -18.39
C HIS A 348 23.87 20.32 -17.97
N HIS A 349 24.38 19.35 -18.73
CA HIS A 349 24.36 17.95 -18.32
C HIS A 349 25.68 17.59 -17.63
N VAL A 350 25.63 17.12 -16.39
CA VAL A 350 26.81 16.62 -15.67
C VAL A 350 26.64 15.15 -15.32
N ALA A 351 27.74 14.39 -15.38
CA ALA A 351 27.74 12.99 -14.98
C ALA A 351 29.08 12.58 -14.38
N GLY A 352 29.02 11.64 -13.44
CA GLY A 352 30.15 10.85 -12.97
C GLY A 352 29.91 9.37 -13.23
N THR A 353 30.90 8.67 -13.77
CA THR A 353 30.86 7.21 -14.00
C THR A 353 32.05 6.52 -13.34
N PHE A 354 31.83 5.29 -12.86
CA PHE A 354 32.85 4.40 -12.32
C PHE A 354 32.58 2.95 -12.78
N ASP A 355 33.56 2.30 -13.39
CA ASP A 355 33.44 0.97 -14.00
C ASP A 355 34.22 -0.14 -13.26
N GLY A 356 34.82 0.18 -12.10
CA GLY A 356 35.72 -0.71 -11.36
C GLY A 356 37.21 -0.49 -11.66
N LYS A 357 37.56 0.36 -12.64
CA LYS A 357 38.94 0.66 -13.07
C LYS A 357 39.23 2.16 -13.21
N GLU A 358 38.23 2.96 -13.53
CA GLU A 358 38.38 4.38 -13.83
C GLU A 358 37.16 5.18 -13.33
N MET A 359 37.40 6.32 -12.65
CA MET A 359 36.38 7.34 -12.46
C MET A 359 36.46 8.38 -13.57
N ASN A 360 35.33 8.66 -14.21
CA ASN A 360 35.22 9.64 -15.28
C ASN A 360 34.16 10.70 -14.97
N LEU A 361 34.47 11.94 -15.32
CA LEU A 361 33.60 13.10 -15.12
C LEU A 361 33.29 13.77 -16.46
N TYR A 362 32.03 14.16 -16.64
CA TYR A 362 31.50 14.68 -17.89
C TYR A 362 30.71 15.98 -17.70
N LEU A 363 30.83 16.89 -18.66
CA LEU A 363 30.06 18.11 -18.82
C LEU A 363 29.56 18.21 -20.26
N ASP A 364 28.25 18.37 -20.44
CA ASP A 364 27.55 18.47 -21.73
C ASP A 364 27.93 17.33 -22.70
N GLY A 365 28.00 16.11 -22.14
CA GLY A 365 28.41 14.88 -22.82
C GLY A 365 29.92 14.71 -22.99
N LYS A 366 30.71 15.77 -22.85
CA LYS A 366 32.17 15.74 -23.03
C LYS A 366 32.86 15.37 -21.73
N GLN A 367 33.81 14.45 -21.79
CA GLN A 367 34.66 14.07 -20.66
C GLN A 367 35.57 15.25 -20.29
N VAL A 368 35.49 15.71 -19.04
CA VAL A 368 36.29 16.82 -18.48
C VAL A 368 37.38 16.35 -17.52
N GLY A 369 37.33 15.09 -17.08
CA GLY A 369 38.40 14.47 -16.30
C GLY A 369 38.29 12.95 -16.25
N SER A 370 39.42 12.29 -16.02
CA SER A 370 39.54 10.87 -15.70
C SER A 370 40.54 10.69 -14.54
N LYS A 371 40.33 9.65 -13.73
CA LYS A 371 41.31 9.11 -12.78
C LYS A 371 41.21 7.59 -12.71
N ALA A 372 42.31 6.90 -13.05
CA ALA A 372 42.42 5.45 -12.88
C ALA A 372 42.35 5.09 -11.39
N ILE A 373 41.33 4.31 -11.02
CA ILE A 373 41.05 3.83 -9.66
C ILE A 373 40.58 2.39 -9.81
N VAL A 374 41.47 1.43 -9.57
CA VAL A 374 41.11 0.01 -9.64
C VAL A 374 40.58 -0.44 -8.28
N GLY A 375 39.37 -1.00 -8.26
CA GLY A 375 38.80 -1.54 -7.02
C GLY A 375 37.32 -1.84 -7.10
N LYS A 376 36.87 -2.72 -6.21
CA LYS A 376 35.46 -3.08 -6.04
C LYS A 376 34.67 -1.94 -5.41
N LEU A 377 33.57 -1.59 -6.05
CA LEU A 377 32.59 -0.64 -5.55
C LEU A 377 31.76 -1.23 -4.39
N TYR A 378 31.49 -0.41 -3.37
CA TYR A 378 30.61 -0.72 -2.26
C TYR A 378 29.46 0.30 -2.19
N THR A 379 28.24 -0.21 -2.29
CA THR A 379 27.00 0.56 -2.45
C THR A 379 25.92 0.18 -1.44
N GLN A 380 26.15 -0.83 -0.60
CA GLN A 380 25.16 -1.26 0.40
C GLN A 380 25.13 -0.24 1.55
N SER A 381 24.01 0.44 1.72
CA SER A 381 23.82 1.46 2.76
C SER A 381 22.43 1.38 3.38
N MET A 382 22.32 1.81 4.64
CA MET A 382 21.05 1.97 5.34
C MET A 382 20.44 3.37 5.20
N GLU A 383 21.25 4.36 4.79
CA GLU A 383 20.86 5.75 4.68
C GLU A 383 20.20 6.06 3.31
N PRO A 384 19.23 7.00 3.26
CA PRO A 384 18.64 7.45 2.00
C PRO A 384 19.67 8.21 1.16
N MET A 385 19.37 8.37 -0.13
CA MET A 385 20.14 9.25 -1.00
C MET A 385 19.38 10.57 -1.15
N GLU A 386 20.08 11.71 -1.04
CA GLU A 386 19.51 13.05 -1.10
C GLU A 386 19.80 13.69 -2.46
N ILE A 387 18.86 14.47 -3.01
CA ILE A 387 19.08 15.33 -4.19
C ILE A 387 19.16 16.78 -3.72
N GLY A 388 20.12 17.55 -4.25
CA GLY A 388 20.14 19.01 -4.10
C GLY A 388 20.57 19.54 -2.73
N SER A 389 20.81 18.68 -1.74
CA SER A 389 21.42 19.01 -0.45
C SER A 389 21.90 17.74 0.26
N TYR A 390 22.63 17.89 1.37
CA TYR A 390 22.94 16.82 2.30
C TYR A 390 22.59 17.26 3.71
N HIS A 391 21.55 16.67 4.31
CA HIS A 391 21.00 17.06 5.61
C HIS A 391 20.75 18.60 5.71
N GLN A 392 20.22 19.19 4.64
CA GLN A 392 20.00 20.64 4.47
C GLN A 392 21.27 21.51 4.48
N LYS A 393 22.45 20.90 4.41
CA LYS A 393 23.76 21.53 4.16
C LYS A 393 24.14 21.38 2.68
N GLU A 394 25.16 22.10 2.24
CA GLU A 394 25.70 22.02 0.87
C GLU A 394 24.60 22.15 -0.20
N VAL A 395 23.65 23.06 0.02
CA VAL A 395 22.45 23.20 -0.80
C VAL A 395 22.82 23.65 -2.21
N PHE A 396 22.29 22.96 -3.22
CA PHE A 396 22.42 23.35 -4.62
C PHE A 396 21.58 24.59 -4.91
N HIS A 397 22.23 25.67 -5.35
CA HIS A 397 21.56 26.91 -5.71
C HIS A 397 21.22 26.94 -7.20
N GLY A 398 20.04 26.42 -7.54
CA GLY A 398 19.52 26.43 -8.90
C GLY A 398 18.46 25.37 -9.13
N ASP A 399 18.26 24.98 -10.39
CA ASP A 399 17.37 23.87 -10.75
C ASP A 399 18.18 22.60 -11.08
N LEU A 400 17.60 21.45 -10.76
CA LEU A 400 18.04 20.12 -11.17
C LEU A 400 16.89 19.46 -11.95
N ASN A 401 17.22 18.62 -12.94
CA ASN A 401 16.24 17.85 -13.71
C ASN A 401 16.86 16.55 -14.24
N ASP A 402 16.01 15.59 -14.60
CA ASP A 402 16.37 14.31 -15.22
C ASP A 402 17.61 13.67 -14.55
N VAL A 403 17.56 13.61 -13.21
CA VAL A 403 18.60 13.00 -12.38
C VAL A 403 18.47 11.49 -12.52
N ARG A 404 19.55 10.78 -12.84
CA ARG A 404 19.54 9.33 -13.07
C ARG A 404 20.62 8.63 -12.28
N LEU A 405 20.31 7.42 -11.83
CA LEU A 405 21.24 6.49 -11.21
C LEU A 405 21.28 5.20 -12.05
N PHE A 406 22.48 4.67 -12.31
CA PHE A 406 22.68 3.37 -12.96
C PHE A 406 23.63 2.49 -12.16
N ARG A 407 23.43 1.16 -12.24
CA ARG A 407 24.18 0.12 -11.51
C ARG A 407 25.52 -0.28 -12.17
N SER A 408 25.90 0.42 -13.22
CA SER A 408 27.12 0.22 -14.01
C SER A 408 27.78 1.56 -14.36
N GLY A 409 29.08 1.52 -14.64
CA GLY A 409 29.81 2.65 -15.20
C GLY A 409 29.49 2.80 -16.69
N LEU A 410 28.70 3.81 -17.05
CA LEU A 410 28.32 4.03 -18.44
C LEU A 410 29.52 4.53 -19.26
N SER A 411 29.60 4.06 -20.49
CA SER A 411 30.61 4.49 -21.46
C SER A 411 30.36 5.92 -21.94
N LYS A 412 31.43 6.59 -22.40
CA LYS A 412 31.35 7.94 -22.97
C LYS A 412 30.24 8.10 -24.03
N PRO A 413 30.05 7.20 -25.03
CA PRO A 413 28.95 7.32 -25.99
C PRO A 413 27.56 7.26 -25.36
N GLN A 414 27.37 6.48 -24.29
CA GLN A 414 26.10 6.45 -23.55
C GLN A 414 25.86 7.79 -22.83
N ILE A 415 26.88 8.37 -22.21
CA ILE A 415 26.79 9.70 -21.58
C ILE A 415 26.52 10.80 -22.60
N GLU A 416 27.14 10.75 -23.78
CA GLU A 416 26.88 11.69 -24.89
C GLU A 416 25.42 11.60 -25.38
N GLU A 417 24.82 10.41 -25.43
CA GLU A 417 23.41 10.25 -25.80
C GLU A 417 22.44 10.75 -24.71
N ILE A 418 22.77 10.54 -23.43
CA ILE A 418 21.98 11.10 -22.30
C ILE A 418 22.05 12.63 -22.31
N ALA A 419 23.23 13.21 -22.59
CA ALA A 419 23.43 14.65 -22.74
C ALA A 419 22.71 15.27 -23.94
N LYS A 420 22.31 14.46 -24.94
CA LYS A 420 21.39 14.87 -26.03
C LYS A 420 19.91 14.72 -25.65
N GLY A 421 19.60 14.32 -24.41
CA GLY A 421 18.24 14.17 -23.88
C GLY A 421 17.61 12.79 -24.10
N LYS A 422 18.35 11.79 -24.59
CA LYS A 422 17.81 10.44 -24.87
C LYS A 422 17.42 9.73 -23.57
N GLN A 423 16.20 9.22 -23.50
CA GLN A 423 15.63 8.71 -22.24
C GLN A 423 15.97 7.23 -22.00
N ASP A 424 15.85 6.36 -23.01
CA ASP A 424 16.04 4.90 -22.86
C ASP A 424 17.50 4.40 -22.97
N VAL A 425 18.49 5.26 -22.72
CA VAL A 425 19.90 4.83 -22.69
C VAL A 425 20.14 3.95 -21.47
N ALA A 426 20.70 2.74 -21.69
CA ALA A 426 21.04 1.80 -20.62
C ALA A 426 19.88 1.51 -19.64
N LYS A 427 18.67 1.35 -20.17
CA LYS A 427 17.43 1.24 -19.39
C LYS A 427 17.43 0.13 -18.34
N GLU A 428 17.91 -1.06 -18.70
CA GLU A 428 18.02 -2.22 -17.79
C GLU A 428 19.00 -1.98 -16.63
N GLU A 429 20.03 -1.16 -16.88
CA GLU A 429 21.03 -0.76 -15.88
C GLU A 429 20.52 0.35 -14.95
N MET A 430 19.49 1.09 -15.38
CA MET A 430 18.92 2.21 -14.64
C MET A 430 18.29 1.71 -13.34
N VAL A 431 18.60 2.42 -12.26
CA VAL A 431 18.07 2.19 -10.90
C VAL A 431 16.89 3.11 -10.63
N GLY A 432 16.94 4.34 -11.17
CA GLY A 432 15.86 5.29 -11.12
C GLY A 432 16.16 6.55 -11.92
N SER A 433 15.10 7.29 -12.25
CA SER A 433 15.15 8.60 -12.89
C SER A 433 14.16 9.54 -12.19
N TRP A 434 14.62 10.74 -11.85
CA TRP A 434 13.86 11.79 -11.19
C TRP A 434 13.84 13.02 -12.07
N LYS A 435 12.72 13.20 -12.77
CA LYS A 435 12.50 14.29 -13.72
C LYS A 435 11.47 15.26 -13.16
N ARG A 436 11.81 16.56 -13.15
CA ARG A 436 10.85 17.62 -12.84
C ARG A 436 9.84 17.69 -13.97
N LYS A 437 8.55 17.62 -13.65
CA LYS A 437 7.46 17.95 -14.59
C LYS A 437 7.77 19.35 -15.15
N ASN A 438 7.77 19.52 -16.48
CA ASN A 438 8.14 20.79 -17.12
C ASN A 438 7.40 21.98 -16.49
N ASP A 439 8.06 23.13 -16.37
CA ASP A 439 7.44 24.40 -15.91
C ASP A 439 6.48 24.96 -16.98
N VAL A 440 5.45 24.19 -17.34
CA VAL A 440 4.34 24.62 -18.20
C VAL A 440 3.44 25.51 -17.35
N LYS A 441 3.11 26.69 -17.86
CA LYS A 441 2.11 27.57 -17.25
C LYS A 441 0.78 26.80 -17.25
N PRO A 442 0.10 26.58 -16.11
CA PRO A 442 -1.05 25.69 -16.08
C PRO A 442 -2.21 26.27 -16.91
N GLU A 443 -2.56 25.59 -17.99
CA GLU A 443 -3.76 25.89 -18.79
C GLU A 443 -4.90 24.99 -18.30
N LEU A 444 -6.00 25.62 -17.87
CA LEU A 444 -7.19 24.93 -17.39
C LEU A 444 -8.02 24.42 -18.56
N ASN A 445 -7.67 23.23 -19.05
CA ASN A 445 -8.40 22.54 -20.12
C ASN A 445 -9.75 21.93 -19.66
N GLN A 446 -10.10 22.06 -18.36
CA GLN A 446 -11.28 21.48 -17.72
C GLN A 446 -11.70 22.35 -16.52
N PRO A 447 -12.99 22.36 -16.11
CA PRO A 447 -13.43 23.02 -14.88
C PRO A 447 -12.71 22.48 -13.64
N ILE A 448 -12.52 23.34 -12.63
CA ILE A 448 -11.75 23.03 -11.42
C ILE A 448 -12.38 21.86 -10.64
N GLU A 449 -13.71 21.77 -10.66
CA GLU A 449 -14.50 20.71 -10.01
C GLU A 449 -14.18 19.33 -10.60
N VAL A 450 -13.98 19.25 -11.92
CA VAL A 450 -13.62 17.99 -12.61
C VAL A 450 -12.20 17.57 -12.22
N ILE A 451 -11.27 18.52 -12.14
CA ILE A 451 -9.89 18.30 -11.71
C ILE A 451 -9.87 17.84 -10.24
N ALA A 452 -10.61 18.52 -9.36
CA ALA A 452 -10.72 18.19 -7.94
C ALA A 452 -11.33 16.78 -7.73
N HIS A 453 -12.45 16.46 -8.38
CA HIS A 453 -13.04 15.11 -8.32
C HIS A 453 -12.07 14.02 -8.80
N LYS A 454 -11.31 14.27 -9.88
CA LYS A 454 -10.29 13.33 -10.35
C LYS A 454 -9.19 13.11 -9.30
N ARG A 455 -8.65 14.18 -8.74
CA ARG A 455 -7.60 14.12 -7.70
C ARG A 455 -8.05 13.40 -6.44
N ILE A 456 -9.27 13.70 -5.96
CA ILE A 456 -9.90 13.01 -4.82
C ILE A 456 -10.05 11.52 -5.13
N ARG A 457 -10.49 11.15 -6.35
CA ARG A 457 -10.63 9.76 -6.77
C ARG A 457 -9.29 9.02 -6.78
N GLU A 458 -8.24 9.63 -7.32
CA GLU A 458 -6.88 9.07 -7.35
C GLU A 458 -6.31 8.91 -5.92
N PHE A 459 -6.55 9.88 -5.05
CA PHE A 459 -6.19 9.83 -3.63
C PHE A 459 -6.92 8.72 -2.86
N LEU A 460 -8.24 8.57 -3.04
CA LEU A 460 -9.01 7.47 -2.43
C LEU A 460 -8.55 6.11 -2.96
N LEU A 461 -8.24 6.00 -4.26
CA LEU A 461 -7.66 4.78 -4.83
C LEU A 461 -6.28 4.44 -4.21
N ARG A 462 -5.45 5.44 -3.87
CA ARG A 462 -4.20 5.23 -3.11
C ARG A 462 -4.50 4.70 -1.69
N ALA A 463 -5.47 5.28 -1.00
CA ALA A 463 -5.86 4.85 0.35
C ALA A 463 -6.37 3.39 0.39
N PHE A 464 -7.19 2.99 -0.59
CA PHE A 464 -7.83 1.66 -0.61
C PHE A 464 -7.06 0.58 -1.39
N ARG A 465 -5.92 0.91 -2.02
CA ARG A 465 -5.04 -0.07 -2.70
C ARG A 465 -3.75 -0.37 -1.94
N SER A 466 -3.56 0.17 -0.74
CA SER A 466 -2.44 -0.24 0.10
C SER A 466 -2.57 -1.75 0.42
N PRO A 467 -1.57 -2.59 0.11
CA PRO A 467 -1.57 -3.96 0.60
C PRO A 467 -1.46 -3.91 2.13
N ALA A 468 -2.46 -4.49 2.80
CA ALA A 468 -2.48 -4.70 4.25
C ALA A 468 -1.77 -6.02 4.61
#